data_AF-A0A945ETF6-F1
#
_entry.id   AF-A0A945ETF6-F1
#
_cell.length_a   1.000
_cell.length_b   1.000
_cell.length_c   1.000
_cell.angle_alpha   90.00
_cell.angle_beta   90.00
_cell.angle_gamma   90.00
#
_symmetry.space_group_name_H-M   'P 1'
#
loop_
_entity.id
_entity.type
_entity.pdbx_description
1 polymer ?
#
loop_
_entity_poly.entity_id
_entity_poly.type
_entity_poly.pdbx_seq_one_letter_code
_entity_poly.pdbx_strand_id
1 'polypeptide(L)'
;MMNYTRNKRGFTLIEMMVAILITSLLGSILTAIYVQTQRSVSRINETIDLDFADSIIYNQMEKDLSGIFVPQLFVDDRSSESKKAQPGQPKQPQGQPAKPGQKPKPKKKLERAKNALVSMGSSGNLSSLSFITNNPMQVYGQSKPRIVRVEYALEPDKIDSKMFNLVRRQSLEFELEKFKASEPRPYTLATNVKSMTVEFFAAKEEEKDKKKNQKKGGKAEPTKEKQGEQEKGDKKEEKKAPELISLTEWNDEVSKNNKEINPDFLPLYIKVELVLRLTNDSDSDATRTYTFYYHIYAYESGVVVQPEPPKPPEPPKPPKPPGGAKGGPPKLQGPDKRRGGAATGPPRPPTGKGRRV
;
A
#
# COMPACT_ATOMS: atom_id res chain seq x y z
N MET A 1 -68.54 -76.22 26.24
CA MET A 1 -68.70 -74.77 26.48
C MET A 1 -67.85 -74.02 25.46
N MET A 2 -68.40 -73.03 24.76
CA MET A 2 -67.64 -72.14 23.86
C MET A 2 -67.73 -70.70 24.36
N ASN A 3 -66.60 -70.15 24.82
CA ASN A 3 -66.53 -68.75 25.24
C ASN A 3 -66.31 -67.86 24.02
N TYR A 4 -67.36 -67.19 23.56
CA TYR A 4 -67.26 -66.15 22.53
C TYR A 4 -66.42 -64.97 23.05
N THR A 5 -65.23 -64.78 22.49
CA THR A 5 -64.39 -63.60 22.76
C THR A 5 -65.04 -62.36 22.15
N ARG A 6 -65.83 -61.63 22.96
CA ARG A 6 -66.58 -60.45 22.55
C ARG A 6 -65.63 -59.37 22.00
N ASN A 7 -65.96 -58.82 20.83
CA ASN A 7 -65.03 -58.00 20.02
C ASN A 7 -64.51 -56.73 20.73
N LYS A 8 -63.19 -56.65 20.98
CA LYS A 8 -62.49 -55.38 21.29
C LYS A 8 -62.14 -54.52 20.06
N ARG A 9 -62.59 -54.92 18.86
CA ARG A 9 -62.14 -54.40 17.54
C ARG A 9 -62.44 -52.91 17.26
N GLY A 10 -63.24 -52.23 18.09
CA GLY A 10 -63.49 -50.79 17.96
C GLY A 10 -62.38 -49.92 18.56
N PHE A 11 -61.72 -50.38 19.64
CA PHE A 11 -60.71 -49.59 20.35
C PHE A 11 -59.41 -49.46 19.54
N THR A 12 -59.02 -50.55 18.87
CA THR A 12 -57.80 -50.66 18.07
C THR A 12 -57.72 -49.68 16.90
N LEU A 13 -58.85 -49.22 16.35
CA LEU A 13 -58.83 -48.23 15.26
C LEU A 13 -58.52 -46.82 15.78
N ILE A 14 -59.09 -46.43 16.93
CA ILE A 14 -58.80 -45.15 17.59
C ILE A 14 -57.34 -45.11 18.05
N GLU A 15 -56.87 -46.20 18.66
CA GLU A 15 -55.48 -46.37 19.10
C GLU A 15 -54.48 -46.21 17.93
N MET A 16 -54.75 -46.84 16.78
CA MET A 16 -53.92 -46.69 15.58
C MET A 16 -53.97 -45.26 15.01
N MET A 17 -55.14 -44.58 15.02
CA MET A 17 -55.24 -43.18 14.58
C MET A 17 -54.43 -42.24 15.50
N VAL A 18 -54.49 -42.45 16.82
CA VAL A 18 -53.69 -41.69 17.80
C VAL A 18 -52.19 -41.96 17.61
N ALA A 19 -51.79 -43.21 17.37
CA ALA A 19 -50.39 -43.55 17.07
C ALA A 19 -49.88 -42.89 15.77
N ILE A 20 -50.70 -42.86 14.71
CA ILE A 20 -50.37 -42.16 13.44
C ILE A 20 -50.25 -40.64 13.67
N LEU A 21 -51.13 -40.04 14.48
CA LEU A 21 -51.07 -38.61 14.81
C LEU A 21 -49.83 -38.26 15.65
N ILE A 22 -49.48 -39.07 16.64
CA ILE A 22 -48.27 -38.86 17.46
C ILE A 22 -47.00 -39.04 16.61
N THR A 23 -46.93 -40.07 15.77
CA THR A 23 -45.76 -40.31 14.91
C THR A 23 -45.59 -39.25 13.82
N SER A 24 -46.69 -38.72 13.26
CA SER A 24 -46.60 -37.60 12.30
C SER A 24 -46.14 -36.30 12.98
N LEU A 25 -46.62 -36.00 14.19
CA LEU A 25 -46.17 -34.87 15.01
C LEU A 25 -44.67 -34.96 15.31
N LEU A 26 -44.20 -36.12 15.76
CA LEU A 26 -42.77 -36.38 16.04
C LEU A 26 -41.92 -36.26 14.76
N GLY A 27 -42.41 -36.76 13.62
CA GLY A 27 -41.74 -36.60 12.32
C GLY A 27 -41.63 -35.13 11.88
N SER A 28 -42.68 -34.33 12.07
CA SER A 28 -42.65 -32.89 11.81
C SER A 28 -41.65 -32.15 12.73
N ILE A 29 -41.64 -32.48 14.02
CA ILE A 29 -40.69 -31.90 15.00
C ILE A 29 -39.25 -32.26 14.63
N LEU A 30 -38.97 -33.53 14.32
CA LEU A 30 -37.64 -33.99 13.92
C LEU A 30 -37.17 -33.29 12.63
N THR A 31 -38.07 -33.11 11.66
CA THR A 31 -37.77 -32.38 10.40
C THR A 31 -37.46 -30.90 10.67
N ALA A 32 -38.21 -30.25 11.56
CA ALA A 32 -37.96 -28.86 11.94
C ALA A 32 -36.61 -28.71 12.65
N ILE A 33 -36.29 -29.60 13.60
CA ILE A 33 -34.99 -29.65 14.29
C ILE A 33 -33.85 -29.87 13.29
N TYR A 34 -34.02 -30.78 12.33
CA TYR A 34 -33.01 -31.02 11.28
C TYR A 34 -32.74 -29.77 10.44
N VAL A 35 -33.79 -29.11 9.93
CA VAL A 35 -33.66 -27.88 9.13
C VAL A 35 -33.06 -26.73 9.94
N GLN A 36 -33.43 -26.59 11.21
CA GLN A 36 -32.83 -25.62 12.12
C GLN A 36 -31.34 -25.91 12.36
N THR A 37 -30.98 -27.18 12.57
CA THR A 37 -29.59 -27.61 12.78
C THR A 37 -28.73 -27.30 11.55
N GLN A 38 -29.19 -27.63 10.34
CA GLN A 38 -28.48 -27.32 9.10
C GLN A 38 -28.26 -25.80 8.92
N ARG A 39 -29.28 -24.98 9.20
CA ARG A 39 -29.17 -23.50 9.18
C ARG A 39 -28.19 -22.97 10.23
N SER A 40 -28.14 -23.59 11.41
CA SER A 40 -27.17 -23.24 12.46
C SER A 40 -25.74 -23.60 12.05
N VAL A 41 -25.51 -24.78 11.47
CA VAL A 41 -24.19 -25.21 10.97
C VAL A 41 -23.67 -24.28 9.88
N SER A 42 -24.52 -23.87 8.92
CA SER A 42 -24.14 -22.90 7.88
C SER A 42 -23.62 -21.59 8.50
N ARG A 43 -24.39 -20.99 9.41
CA ARG A 43 -24.03 -19.74 10.10
C ARG A 43 -22.77 -19.86 10.96
N ILE A 44 -22.55 -21.01 11.58
CA ILE A 44 -21.33 -21.30 12.34
C ILE A 44 -20.11 -21.31 11.40
N ASN A 45 -20.20 -22.02 10.26
CA ASN A 45 -19.13 -22.05 9.27
C ASN A 45 -18.87 -20.65 8.68
N GLU A 46 -19.91 -19.92 8.29
CA GLU A 46 -19.82 -18.53 7.80
C GLU A 46 -19.12 -17.60 8.82
N THR A 47 -19.38 -17.78 10.12
CA THR A 47 -18.70 -17.02 11.18
C THR A 47 -17.22 -17.43 11.32
N ILE A 48 -16.94 -18.74 11.28
CA ILE A 48 -15.59 -19.30 11.39
C ILE A 48 -14.70 -18.84 10.22
N ASP A 49 -15.21 -18.84 8.99
CA ASP A 49 -14.48 -18.39 7.81
C ASP A 49 -14.09 -16.90 7.91
N LEU A 50 -14.95 -16.08 8.52
CA LEU A 50 -14.68 -14.65 8.75
C LEU A 50 -13.69 -14.41 9.89
N ASP A 51 -13.80 -15.14 11.00
CA ASP A 51 -12.84 -15.07 12.11
C ASP A 51 -11.45 -15.58 11.67
N PHE A 52 -11.38 -16.56 10.75
CA PHE A 52 -10.13 -16.97 10.10
C PHE A 52 -9.59 -15.91 9.15
N ALA A 53 -10.42 -15.27 8.32
CA ALA A 53 -9.99 -14.21 7.42
C ALA A 53 -9.41 -13.02 8.20
N ASP A 54 -10.10 -12.56 9.25
CA ASP A 54 -9.61 -11.55 10.19
C ASP A 54 -8.25 -11.93 10.78
N SER A 55 -8.15 -13.14 11.34
CA SER A 55 -6.91 -13.68 11.93
C SER A 55 -5.75 -13.71 10.93
N ILE A 56 -5.99 -14.08 9.67
CA ILE A 56 -4.97 -14.14 8.60
C ILE A 56 -4.52 -12.74 8.20
N ILE A 57 -5.45 -11.81 8.00
CA ILE A 57 -5.14 -10.42 7.64
C ILE A 57 -4.30 -9.77 8.74
N TYR A 58 -4.77 -9.83 9.99
CA TYR A 58 -4.08 -9.25 11.13
C TYR A 58 -2.66 -9.80 11.27
N ASN A 59 -2.52 -11.13 11.31
CA ASN A 59 -1.22 -11.79 11.45
C ASN A 59 -0.24 -11.47 10.31
N GLN A 60 -0.72 -11.29 9.08
CA GLN A 60 0.15 -11.01 7.94
C GLN A 60 0.51 -9.52 7.87
N MET A 61 -0.45 -8.62 8.09
CA MET A 61 -0.21 -7.17 8.16
C MET A 61 0.70 -6.80 9.33
N GLU A 62 0.51 -7.38 10.52
CA GLU A 62 1.39 -7.17 11.67
C GLU A 62 2.83 -7.54 11.33
N LYS A 63 3.06 -8.70 10.71
CA LYS A 63 4.40 -9.19 10.34
C LYS A 63 5.07 -8.28 9.30
N ASP A 64 4.36 -7.92 8.24
CA ASP A 64 4.92 -7.05 7.20
C ASP A 64 5.18 -5.63 7.71
N LEU A 65 4.25 -5.04 8.47
CA LEU A 65 4.34 -3.67 8.99
C LEU A 65 5.33 -3.52 10.14
N SER A 66 5.43 -4.49 11.06
CA SER A 66 6.47 -4.46 12.10
C SER A 66 7.90 -4.51 11.54
N GLY A 67 8.07 -5.08 10.34
CA GLY A 67 9.33 -5.11 9.60
C GLY A 67 9.60 -3.92 8.67
N ILE A 68 8.74 -2.88 8.66
CA ILE A 68 8.86 -1.74 7.73
C ILE A 68 10.07 -0.85 8.03
N PHE A 69 10.80 -0.43 7.00
CA PHE A 69 11.96 0.48 7.16
C PHE A 69 12.36 1.16 5.84
N VAL A 70 13.18 2.22 5.94
CA VAL A 70 13.79 2.89 4.78
C VAL A 70 15.21 2.35 4.56
N PRO A 71 15.47 1.51 3.54
CA PRO A 71 16.83 1.06 3.26
C PRO A 71 17.70 2.19 2.70
N GLN A 72 18.98 2.12 3.05
CA GLN A 72 20.03 2.97 2.50
C GLN A 72 20.72 2.23 1.34
N LEU A 73 20.64 2.79 0.14
CA LEU A 73 21.12 2.20 -1.11
C LEU A 73 22.43 2.87 -1.58
N PHE A 74 23.29 2.12 -2.25
CA PHE A 74 24.49 2.66 -2.89
C PHE A 74 24.19 3.10 -4.32
N VAL A 75 24.11 4.42 -4.56
CA VAL A 75 23.94 5.00 -5.90
C VAL A 75 25.32 5.25 -6.53
N ASP A 76 25.52 4.78 -7.76
CA ASP A 76 26.68 5.14 -8.58
C ASP A 76 26.45 6.52 -9.22
N ASP A 77 27.18 7.54 -8.77
CA ASP A 77 27.01 8.96 -9.07
C ASP A 77 27.43 9.37 -10.51
N ARG A 78 27.06 8.55 -11.51
CA ARG A 78 27.44 8.72 -12.92
C ARG A 78 26.40 9.45 -13.78
N SER A 79 25.22 9.71 -13.23
CA SER A 79 24.09 10.37 -13.92
C SER A 79 23.97 11.87 -13.63
N SER A 80 24.73 12.38 -12.67
CA SER A 80 24.68 13.77 -12.18
C SER A 80 25.47 14.75 -13.06
N GLU A 81 26.68 14.38 -13.51
CA GLU A 81 27.56 15.26 -14.31
C GLU A 81 27.11 15.42 -15.78
N SER A 82 26.41 14.45 -16.36
CA SER A 82 26.10 14.39 -17.81
C SER A 82 25.07 15.41 -18.32
N LYS A 83 24.64 16.39 -17.51
CA LYS A 83 23.73 17.47 -17.90
C LYS A 83 24.37 18.88 -18.00
N LYS A 84 25.71 19.00 -17.90
CA LYS A 84 26.44 20.26 -18.15
C LYS A 84 27.49 20.15 -19.27
N ALA A 85 27.02 19.87 -20.49
CA ALA A 85 27.80 20.05 -21.72
C ALA A 85 27.16 21.12 -22.61
N GLN A 86 27.67 22.36 -22.55
CA GLN A 86 27.30 23.40 -23.51
C GLN A 86 27.99 23.13 -24.86
N PRO A 87 27.26 23.05 -25.99
CA PRO A 87 27.87 22.92 -27.30
C PRO A 87 28.25 24.31 -27.84
N GLY A 88 29.54 24.69 -27.80
CA GLY A 88 29.90 26.04 -28.28
C GLY A 88 31.32 26.56 -28.11
N GLN A 89 32.39 25.78 -28.35
CA GLN A 89 33.70 26.36 -28.69
C GLN A 89 34.58 25.37 -29.48
N PRO A 90 35.23 25.79 -30.59
CA PRO A 90 36.07 24.92 -31.40
C PRO A 90 37.48 24.74 -30.81
N LYS A 91 38.06 23.55 -30.93
CA LYS A 91 39.47 23.28 -30.61
C LYS A 91 40.31 23.15 -31.88
N GLN A 92 41.38 23.94 -31.99
CA GLN A 92 42.53 23.58 -32.82
C GLN A 92 43.38 22.48 -32.13
N PRO A 93 44.18 21.71 -32.88
CA PRO A 93 44.97 20.61 -32.35
C PRO A 93 46.44 20.99 -32.07
N GLN A 94 47.05 20.41 -31.02
CA GLN A 94 48.24 19.54 -31.14
C GLN A 94 48.79 19.05 -29.78
N GLY A 95 49.20 17.77 -29.74
CA GLY A 95 50.57 17.43 -29.35
C GLY A 95 51.02 17.46 -27.88
N GLN A 96 50.42 16.67 -26.98
CA GLN A 96 51.18 16.08 -25.85
C GLN A 96 50.74 14.63 -25.57
N PRO A 97 51.67 13.69 -25.28
CA PRO A 97 51.33 12.30 -24.97
C PRO A 97 50.78 12.18 -23.54
N ALA A 98 49.54 11.71 -23.41
CA ALA A 98 48.89 11.56 -22.12
C ALA A 98 49.50 10.41 -21.29
N LYS A 99 49.83 10.67 -20.03
CA LYS A 99 50.05 9.62 -19.02
C LYS A 99 48.76 8.78 -18.88
N PRO A 100 48.85 7.45 -18.63
CA PRO A 100 47.67 6.62 -18.46
C PRO A 100 46.91 7.00 -17.18
N GLY A 101 45.88 7.83 -17.35
CA GLY A 101 45.04 8.29 -16.24
C GLY A 101 44.29 7.12 -15.61
N GLN A 102 44.52 6.88 -14.31
CA GLN A 102 43.64 6.01 -13.53
C GLN A 102 42.22 6.56 -13.61
N LYS A 103 41.27 5.77 -14.16
CA LYS A 103 39.86 6.13 -14.10
C LYS A 103 39.49 6.27 -12.62
N PRO A 104 38.96 7.42 -12.16
CA PRO A 104 38.57 7.57 -10.76
C PRO A 104 37.53 6.49 -10.43
N LYS A 105 37.75 5.75 -9.33
CA LYS A 105 36.73 4.83 -8.81
C LYS A 105 35.48 5.66 -8.52
N PRO A 106 34.28 5.26 -9.00
CA PRO A 106 33.06 5.99 -8.66
C PRO A 106 32.89 5.97 -7.14
N LYS A 107 32.74 7.15 -6.53
CA LYS A 107 32.35 7.26 -5.13
C LYS A 107 30.87 6.85 -5.08
N LYS A 108 30.59 5.61 -4.67
CA LYS A 108 29.23 5.17 -4.39
C LYS A 108 28.70 6.00 -3.22
N LYS A 109 27.71 6.84 -3.51
CA LYS A 109 27.04 7.66 -2.50
C LYS A 109 25.95 6.81 -1.84
N LEU A 110 25.79 6.96 -0.53
CA LEU A 110 24.68 6.34 0.18
C LEU A 110 23.47 7.29 0.08
N GLU A 111 22.37 6.81 -0.51
CA GLU A 111 21.10 7.55 -0.63
C GLU A 111 19.95 6.69 -0.10
N ARG A 112 18.92 7.30 0.49
CA ARG A 112 17.76 6.57 1.00
C ARG A 112 16.83 6.14 -0.14
N ALA A 113 16.17 5.01 0.03
CA ALA A 113 15.18 4.53 -0.93
C ALA A 113 13.90 5.37 -0.85
N LYS A 114 13.74 6.26 -1.83
CA LYS A 114 12.54 7.09 -2.02
C LYS A 114 11.29 6.22 -2.10
N ASN A 115 10.16 6.76 -1.62
CA ASN A 115 8.85 6.08 -1.66
C ASN A 115 8.87 4.72 -0.90
N ALA A 116 9.58 4.65 0.23
CA ALA A 116 9.69 3.45 1.07
C ALA A 116 8.35 2.99 1.67
N LEU A 117 7.38 3.91 1.81
CA LEU A 117 5.97 3.66 2.09
C LEU A 117 5.11 4.62 1.27
N VAL A 118 4.13 4.08 0.54
CA VAL A 118 3.17 4.79 -0.29
C VAL A 118 1.78 4.20 -0.04
N SER A 119 0.78 5.08 0.13
CA SER A 119 -0.63 4.69 0.18
C SER A 119 -1.40 5.45 -0.88
N MET A 120 -2.19 4.76 -1.69
CA MET A 120 -3.05 5.34 -2.73
C MET A 120 -4.49 4.98 -2.42
N GLY A 121 -5.35 5.99 -2.27
CA GLY A 121 -6.78 5.83 -2.06
C GLY A 121 -7.61 6.26 -3.28
N SER A 122 -8.82 5.72 -3.41
CA SER A 122 -9.82 6.17 -4.38
C SER A 122 -11.21 6.08 -3.75
N SER A 123 -11.99 7.16 -3.83
CA SER A 123 -13.39 7.20 -3.34
C SER A 123 -13.58 6.77 -1.87
N GLY A 124 -12.58 7.04 -1.01
CA GLY A 124 -12.58 6.64 0.40
C GLY A 124 -12.06 5.22 0.68
N ASN A 125 -11.86 4.39 -0.34
CA ASN A 125 -11.25 3.05 -0.21
C ASN A 125 -9.75 3.07 -0.52
N LEU A 126 -9.01 2.13 0.06
CA LEU A 126 -7.64 1.81 -0.31
C LEU A 126 -7.59 1.21 -1.72
N SER A 127 -6.81 1.82 -2.61
CA SER A 127 -6.45 1.22 -3.90
C SER A 127 -5.17 0.40 -3.78
N SER A 128 -4.13 0.95 -3.13
CA SER A 128 -2.91 0.20 -2.82
C SER A 128 -2.14 0.76 -1.62
N LEU A 129 -1.64 -0.10 -0.74
CA LEU A 129 -0.65 0.20 0.30
C LEU A 129 0.65 -0.55 -0.04
N SER A 130 1.72 0.15 -0.43
CA SER A 130 3.01 -0.47 -0.78
C SER A 130 4.16 0.07 0.04
N PHE A 131 4.99 -0.83 0.57
CA PHE A 131 6.13 -0.48 1.40
C PHE A 131 7.26 -1.50 1.36
N ILE A 132 8.43 -1.11 1.87
CA ILE A 132 9.61 -1.97 2.00
C ILE A 132 9.65 -2.58 3.40
N THR A 133 9.81 -3.90 3.48
CA THR A 133 9.88 -4.66 4.75
C THR A 133 11.03 -5.66 4.76
N ASN A 134 11.56 -5.93 5.96
CA ASN A 134 12.58 -6.96 6.22
C ASN A 134 11.97 -8.32 6.63
N ASN A 135 10.64 -8.43 6.74
CA ASN A 135 9.91 -9.60 7.23
C ASN A 135 8.97 -10.24 6.18
N PRO A 136 9.47 -10.64 4.99
CA PRO A 136 8.66 -11.26 3.95
C PRO A 136 8.05 -12.60 4.38
N MET A 137 6.97 -13.01 3.69
CA MET A 137 6.45 -14.38 3.77
C MET A 137 7.59 -15.41 3.70
N GLN A 138 7.62 -16.29 4.69
CA GLN A 138 8.61 -17.36 4.80
C GLN A 138 8.53 -18.28 3.58
N VAL A 139 9.68 -18.64 3.03
CA VAL A 139 9.79 -19.61 1.93
C VAL A 139 10.57 -20.80 2.45
N TYR A 140 9.98 -22.00 2.33
CA TYR A 140 10.59 -23.23 2.82
C TYR A 140 12.01 -23.41 2.23
N GLY A 141 12.98 -23.77 3.08
CA GLY A 141 14.39 -23.89 2.72
C GLY A 141 15.16 -22.56 2.60
N GLN A 142 14.54 -21.39 2.76
CA GLN A 142 15.23 -20.08 2.74
C GLN A 142 15.35 -19.48 4.15
N SER A 143 16.49 -19.72 4.81
CA SER A 143 16.82 -19.16 6.14
C SER A 143 17.47 -17.78 6.10
N LYS A 144 17.83 -17.26 4.92
CA LYS A 144 18.47 -15.94 4.79
C LYS A 144 17.44 -14.81 4.96
N PRO A 145 17.72 -13.78 5.77
CA PRO A 145 16.95 -12.54 5.75
C PRO A 145 16.90 -11.97 4.32
N ARG A 146 15.73 -11.47 3.93
CA ARG A 146 15.49 -10.85 2.62
C ARG A 146 14.71 -9.56 2.87
N ILE A 147 15.16 -8.49 2.24
CA ILE A 147 14.35 -7.28 2.09
C ILE A 147 13.41 -7.54 0.90
N VAL A 148 12.17 -7.07 0.97
CA VAL A 148 11.22 -7.05 -0.15
C VAL A 148 10.47 -5.72 -0.18
N ARG A 149 9.89 -5.38 -1.34
CA ARG A 149 8.70 -4.52 -1.37
C ARG A 149 7.46 -5.41 -1.33
N VAL A 150 6.46 -4.98 -0.57
CA VAL A 150 5.11 -5.55 -0.49
C VAL A 150 4.12 -4.54 -1.08
N GLU A 151 3.00 -5.03 -1.60
CA GLU A 151 1.83 -4.25 -1.96
C GLU A 151 0.57 -4.99 -1.49
N TYR A 152 -0.28 -4.31 -0.73
CA TYR A 152 -1.66 -4.71 -0.48
C TYR A 152 -2.54 -3.90 -1.43
N ALA A 153 -3.53 -4.52 -2.07
CA ALA A 153 -4.46 -3.84 -2.96
C ALA A 153 -5.87 -4.45 -2.84
N LEU A 154 -6.89 -3.64 -3.12
CA LEU A 154 -8.25 -4.11 -3.37
C LEU A 154 -8.43 -4.32 -4.88
N GLU A 155 -8.53 -5.58 -5.31
CA GLU A 155 -8.94 -5.93 -6.67
C GLU A 155 -10.47 -6.14 -6.69
N PRO A 156 -11.25 -5.57 -7.64
CA PRO A 156 -12.67 -5.87 -7.74
C PRO A 156 -12.92 -7.37 -7.90
N ASP A 157 -13.95 -7.89 -7.24
CA ASP A 157 -14.29 -9.29 -7.38
C ASP A 157 -14.94 -9.61 -8.74
N LYS A 158 -14.76 -10.86 -9.19
CA LYS A 158 -15.22 -11.36 -10.49
C LYS A 158 -16.67 -11.85 -10.46
N ILE A 159 -17.25 -12.05 -9.27
CA ILE A 159 -18.62 -12.53 -9.06
C ILE A 159 -19.51 -11.37 -8.61
N ASP A 160 -19.10 -10.59 -7.60
CA ASP A 160 -19.82 -9.39 -7.14
C ASP A 160 -18.99 -8.12 -7.33
N SER A 161 -19.37 -7.29 -8.30
CA SER A 161 -18.68 -6.02 -8.61
C SER A 161 -18.86 -4.93 -7.55
N LYS A 162 -19.67 -5.14 -6.51
CA LYS A 162 -19.75 -4.30 -5.30
C LYS A 162 -18.70 -4.69 -4.24
N MET A 163 -18.01 -5.81 -4.43
CA MET A 163 -17.04 -6.37 -3.49
C MET A 163 -15.64 -6.40 -4.08
N PHE A 164 -14.66 -6.54 -3.19
CA PHE A 164 -13.25 -6.59 -3.49
C PHE A 164 -12.61 -7.83 -2.86
N ASN A 165 -11.50 -8.24 -3.45
CA ASN A 165 -10.56 -9.20 -2.90
C ASN A 165 -9.34 -8.44 -2.39
N LEU A 166 -8.99 -8.62 -1.12
CA LEU A 166 -7.76 -8.08 -0.55
C LEU A 166 -6.60 -8.98 -0.98
N VAL A 167 -5.80 -8.50 -1.93
CA VAL A 167 -4.61 -9.20 -2.41
C VAL A 167 -3.34 -8.62 -1.80
N ARG A 168 -2.38 -9.48 -1.52
CA ARG A 168 -1.02 -9.14 -1.14
C ARG A 168 -0.05 -9.62 -2.22
N ARG A 169 0.87 -8.77 -2.65
CA ARG A 169 1.94 -9.07 -3.61
C ARG A 169 3.30 -8.77 -2.96
N GLN A 170 4.37 -9.45 -3.37
CA GLN A 170 5.74 -9.14 -2.91
C GLN A 170 6.78 -9.36 -4.00
N SER A 171 7.83 -8.54 -4.04
CA SER A 171 8.96 -8.65 -4.97
C SER A 171 10.29 -8.29 -4.29
N LEU A 172 11.40 -8.73 -4.88
CA LEU A 172 12.75 -8.30 -4.50
C LEU A 172 13.08 -6.89 -5.04
N GLU A 173 12.28 -6.36 -5.97
CA GLU A 173 12.44 -5.01 -6.52
C GLU A 173 11.95 -3.94 -5.54
N PHE A 174 12.87 -3.12 -5.02
CA PHE A 174 12.57 -2.07 -4.03
C PHE A 174 12.01 -0.78 -4.65
N GLU A 175 12.34 -0.50 -5.90
CA GLU A 175 11.83 0.66 -6.64
C GLU A 175 10.39 0.40 -7.10
N LEU A 176 9.47 1.31 -6.79
CA LEU A 176 8.03 1.12 -7.04
C LEU A 176 7.70 0.89 -8.53
N GLU A 177 8.45 1.50 -9.44
CA GLU A 177 8.29 1.32 -10.89
C GLU A 177 8.70 -0.09 -11.33
N LYS A 178 9.87 -0.57 -10.89
CA LYS A 178 10.35 -1.94 -11.17
C LYS A 178 9.45 -2.99 -10.51
N PHE A 179 8.98 -2.73 -9.29
CA PHE A 179 8.02 -3.58 -8.61
C PHE A 179 6.76 -3.78 -9.46
N LYS A 180 6.14 -2.70 -9.94
CA LYS A 180 4.94 -2.78 -10.80
C LYS A 180 5.22 -3.46 -12.13
N ALA A 181 6.38 -3.18 -12.74
CA ALA A 181 6.82 -3.85 -13.97
C ALA A 181 7.21 -5.34 -13.79
N SER A 182 7.40 -5.82 -12.55
CA SER A 182 7.74 -7.22 -12.25
C SER A 182 6.53 -8.15 -12.09
N GLU A 183 5.30 -7.61 -12.23
CA GLU A 183 4.01 -8.31 -12.06
C GLU A 183 3.99 -9.36 -10.92
N PRO A 184 4.33 -8.95 -9.68
CA PRO A 184 4.58 -9.87 -8.59
C PRO A 184 3.33 -10.67 -8.22
N ARG A 185 3.51 -12.00 -8.08
CA ARG A 185 2.43 -12.96 -7.82
C ARG A 185 1.51 -12.49 -6.68
N PRO A 186 0.18 -12.39 -6.93
CA PRO A 186 -0.78 -12.10 -5.88
C PRO A 186 -1.07 -13.33 -5.00
N TYR A 187 -1.35 -13.04 -3.73
CA TYR A 187 -1.87 -13.95 -2.72
C TYR A 187 -3.12 -13.29 -2.13
N THR A 188 -4.31 -13.84 -2.40
CA THR A 188 -5.55 -13.37 -1.79
C THR A 188 -5.52 -13.66 -0.29
N LEU A 189 -5.70 -12.65 0.54
CA LEU A 189 -5.82 -12.78 1.99
C LEU A 189 -7.27 -12.89 2.44
N ALA A 190 -8.18 -12.19 1.77
CA ALA A 190 -9.63 -12.30 1.97
C ALA A 190 -10.42 -11.92 0.72
N THR A 191 -11.63 -12.47 0.63
CA THR A 191 -12.68 -12.14 -0.34
C THR A 191 -13.79 -11.36 0.36
N ASN A 192 -14.85 -10.97 -0.37
CA ASN A 192 -16.04 -10.31 0.19
C ASN A 192 -15.75 -9.01 0.99
N VAL A 193 -14.69 -8.29 0.62
CA VAL A 193 -14.32 -7.01 1.23
C VAL A 193 -15.19 -5.91 0.63
N LYS A 194 -15.95 -5.18 1.44
CA LYS A 194 -16.79 -4.04 1.00
C LYS A 194 -15.99 -2.75 0.96
N SER A 195 -15.12 -2.55 1.96
CA SER A 195 -14.22 -1.40 2.06
C SER A 195 -13.00 -1.72 2.92
N MET A 196 -11.92 -0.97 2.67
CA MET A 196 -10.72 -0.96 3.50
C MET A 196 -10.16 0.45 3.51
N THR A 197 -9.86 1.01 4.68
CA THR A 197 -9.23 2.33 4.84
C THR A 197 -7.92 2.19 5.61
N VAL A 198 -7.01 3.16 5.41
CA VAL A 198 -5.70 3.18 6.08
C VAL A 198 -5.41 4.62 6.51
N GLU A 199 -5.31 4.83 7.82
CA GLU A 199 -5.02 6.11 8.45
C GLU A 199 -3.64 6.05 9.12
N PHE A 200 -2.87 7.13 8.98
CA PHE A 200 -1.48 7.22 9.46
C PHE A 200 -1.40 8.27 10.57
N PHE A 201 -0.64 7.98 11.63
CA PHE A 201 -0.49 8.87 12.77
C PHE A 201 0.98 9.14 13.08
N ALA A 202 1.24 10.37 13.51
CA ALA A 202 2.55 10.81 13.97
C ALA A 202 2.45 11.26 15.43
N ALA A 203 3.56 11.11 16.18
CA ALA A 203 3.70 11.77 17.47
C ALA A 203 3.91 13.27 17.26
N LYS A 204 3.16 14.08 18.00
CA LYS A 204 3.34 15.53 18.09
C LYS A 204 4.63 15.85 18.83
N GLU A 205 5.48 16.73 18.28
CA GLU A 205 6.66 17.22 19.00
C GLU A 205 6.19 18.19 20.10
N GLU A 206 6.27 17.80 21.37
CA GLU A 206 6.19 18.77 22.47
C GLU A 206 7.35 19.78 22.34
N GLU A 207 7.04 21.07 22.17
CA GLU A 207 8.06 22.13 22.18
C GLU A 207 8.73 22.20 23.57
N LYS A 208 9.87 21.53 23.71
CA LYS A 208 10.73 21.64 24.89
C LYS A 208 11.40 23.01 24.94
N ASP A 209 10.66 23.92 25.57
CA ASP A 209 10.98 25.29 26.01
C ASP A 209 12.46 25.68 25.82
N LYS A 210 12.74 26.51 24.80
CA LYS A 210 14.10 27.00 24.45
C LYS A 210 14.69 27.97 25.51
N LYS A 211 14.16 27.98 26.74
CA LYS A 211 14.45 28.95 27.82
C LYS A 211 15.68 28.67 28.68
N LYS A 212 16.47 27.63 28.40
CA LYS A 212 17.59 27.23 29.27
C LYS A 212 18.99 27.71 28.87
N ASN A 213 19.13 28.55 27.84
CA ASN A 213 20.46 28.99 27.35
C ASN A 213 20.66 30.52 27.24
N GLN A 214 20.00 31.30 28.09
CA GLN A 214 20.31 32.73 28.30
C GLN A 214 20.36 33.12 29.79
N LYS A 215 21.29 32.54 30.56
CA LYS A 215 21.94 33.18 31.73
C LYS A 215 23.03 32.31 32.37
N LYS A 216 24.29 32.58 32.02
CA LYS A 216 25.43 32.83 32.95
C LYS A 216 26.76 32.88 32.18
N GLY A 217 27.07 34.05 31.63
CA GLY A 217 28.47 34.48 31.60
C GLY A 217 28.82 35.02 33.00
N GLY A 218 29.89 34.50 33.61
CA GLY A 218 30.33 34.89 34.96
C GLY A 218 31.51 34.03 35.42
N LYS A 219 32.62 34.68 35.76
CA LYS A 219 33.85 34.05 36.26
C LYS A 219 33.84 33.92 37.80
N ALA A 220 34.77 33.10 38.31
CA ALA A 220 35.11 32.90 39.72
C ALA A 220 34.03 32.18 40.57
N GLU A 221 34.35 31.37 41.59
CA GLU A 221 35.63 30.75 41.99
C GLU A 221 35.31 29.43 42.75
N PRO A 222 36.21 28.43 42.82
CA PRO A 222 35.93 27.18 43.51
C PRO A 222 36.31 27.26 45.01
N THR A 223 35.35 27.03 45.91
CA THR A 223 35.61 26.86 47.35
C THR A 223 34.85 25.64 47.90
N LYS A 224 35.39 25.04 48.96
CA LYS A 224 35.10 23.70 49.48
C LYS A 224 33.76 23.53 50.20
N GLU A 225 33.34 22.27 50.24
CA GLU A 225 32.71 21.55 51.37
C GLU A 225 31.56 22.23 52.14
N LYS A 226 30.36 21.63 52.03
CA LYS A 226 29.81 20.88 53.18
C LYS A 226 28.76 19.84 52.76
N GLN A 227 28.59 18.85 53.64
CA GLN A 227 27.53 17.85 53.53
C GLN A 227 26.17 18.45 53.92
N GLY A 228 25.12 17.92 53.33
CA GLY A 228 23.73 18.11 53.73
C GLY A 228 22.90 16.99 53.12
N GLU A 229 22.20 16.22 53.94
CA GLU A 229 21.30 15.19 53.45
C GLU A 229 20.14 15.85 52.71
N GLN A 230 19.84 15.35 51.51
CA GLN A 230 18.60 15.67 50.82
C GLN A 230 18.07 14.39 50.18
N GLU A 231 16.85 14.04 50.53
CA GLU A 231 16.24 12.77 50.17
C GLU A 231 16.20 12.57 48.65
N LYS A 232 16.59 11.38 48.18
CA LYS A 232 16.23 10.92 46.85
C LYS A 232 14.74 10.54 46.84
N GLY A 233 13.89 11.56 46.89
CA GLY A 233 12.52 11.43 46.42
C GLY A 233 12.57 11.16 44.92
N ASP A 234 12.46 9.90 44.53
CA ASP A 234 12.40 9.49 43.12
C ASP A 234 11.14 10.07 42.47
N LYS A 235 11.28 11.30 41.95
CA LYS A 235 10.37 11.86 40.95
C LYS A 235 10.53 11.05 39.67
N LYS A 236 9.89 9.89 39.68
CA LYS A 236 9.55 9.08 38.52
C LYS A 236 8.74 9.98 37.59
N GLU A 237 9.42 10.62 36.64
CA GLU A 237 8.77 11.41 35.60
C GLU A 237 7.80 10.48 34.87
N GLU A 238 6.50 10.70 35.09
CA GLU A 238 5.47 10.15 34.21
C GLU A 238 5.71 10.74 32.82
N LYS A 239 6.42 9.98 31.99
CA LYS A 239 6.49 10.21 30.55
C LYS A 239 5.07 10.10 30.03
N LYS A 240 4.39 11.25 29.93
CA LYS A 240 3.11 11.36 29.25
C LYS A 240 3.25 10.69 27.88
N ALA A 241 2.28 9.85 27.52
CA ALA A 241 2.23 9.32 26.18
C ALA A 241 2.15 10.50 25.19
N PRO A 242 2.96 10.51 24.11
CA PRO A 242 2.93 11.60 23.15
C PRO A 242 1.54 11.69 22.50
N GLU A 243 1.03 12.91 22.34
CA GLU A 243 -0.22 13.15 21.62
C GLU A 243 -0.06 12.67 20.16
N LEU A 244 -1.00 11.84 19.71
CA LEU A 244 -1.05 11.34 18.34
C LEU A 244 -1.95 12.22 17.51
N ILE A 245 -1.44 12.73 16.39
CA ILE A 245 -2.21 13.50 15.41
C ILE A 245 -2.19 12.78 14.05
N SER A 246 -3.19 13.03 13.21
CA SER A 246 -3.21 12.42 11.88
C SER A 246 -2.03 12.94 11.04
N LEU A 247 -1.51 12.12 10.14
CA LEU A 247 -0.39 12.53 9.28
C LEU A 247 -0.78 13.70 8.36
N THR A 248 -2.07 13.81 8.02
CA THR A 248 -2.65 14.97 7.33
C THR A 248 -2.51 16.25 8.16
N GLU A 249 -2.90 16.25 9.44
CA GLU A 249 -2.70 17.40 10.34
C GLU A 249 -1.21 17.69 10.56
N TRP A 250 -0.38 16.66 10.73
CA TRP A 250 1.07 16.80 10.93
C TRP A 250 1.75 17.46 9.73
N ASN A 251 1.44 17.01 8.51
CA ASN A 251 1.97 17.62 7.28
C ASN A 251 1.56 19.09 7.16
N ASP A 252 0.34 19.41 7.56
CA ASP A 252 -0.20 20.77 7.61
C ASP A 252 0.53 21.66 8.63
N GLU A 253 0.76 21.16 9.86
CA GLU A 253 1.52 21.86 10.90
C GLU A 253 2.98 22.08 10.48
N VAL A 254 3.63 21.10 9.86
CA VAL A 254 5.03 21.20 9.42
C VAL A 254 5.18 22.16 8.25
N SER A 255 4.23 22.15 7.30
CA SER A 255 4.16 23.11 6.20
C SER A 255 4.00 24.55 6.71
N LYS A 256 3.11 24.77 7.69
CA LYS A 256 2.90 26.09 8.33
C LYS A 256 4.14 26.60 9.07
N ASN A 257 4.98 25.69 9.56
CA ASN A 257 6.20 26.00 10.32
C ASN A 257 7.47 26.17 9.48
N ASN A 258 7.41 26.12 8.14
CA ASN A 258 8.57 26.23 7.23
C ASN A 258 9.72 25.24 7.53
N LYS A 259 9.43 24.10 8.16
CA LYS A 259 10.37 22.97 8.24
C LYS A 259 10.36 22.23 6.90
N GLU A 260 11.51 21.83 6.38
CA GLU A 260 11.55 20.95 5.21
C GLU A 260 10.89 19.60 5.55
N ILE A 261 9.87 19.21 4.78
CA ILE A 261 9.20 17.91 4.93
C ILE A 261 10.18 16.83 4.45
N ASN A 262 10.72 16.05 5.38
CA ASN A 262 11.62 14.95 5.06
C ASN A 262 10.83 13.79 4.42
N PRO A 263 11.06 13.42 3.14
CA PRO A 263 10.27 12.41 2.44
C PRO A 263 10.58 10.97 2.85
N ASP A 264 11.57 10.77 3.72
CA ASP A 264 12.03 9.46 4.21
C ASP A 264 11.59 9.17 5.67
N PHE A 265 10.59 9.90 6.16
CA PHE A 265 10.03 9.82 7.51
C PHE A 265 8.99 8.61 7.47
N LEU A 266 8.92 7.64 8.42
CA LEU A 266 7.94 6.47 8.48
C LEU A 266 6.96 6.39 9.71
N PRO A 267 5.62 6.33 9.54
CA PRO A 267 4.61 6.78 10.52
C PRO A 267 4.62 5.95 11.79
N LEU A 268 4.26 6.53 12.95
CA LEU A 268 4.38 5.83 14.24
C LEU A 268 3.29 4.78 14.46
N TYR A 269 2.05 5.09 14.06
CA TYR A 269 0.95 4.13 14.04
C TYR A 269 0.25 4.14 12.69
N ILE A 270 -0.28 2.97 12.33
CA ILE A 270 -1.18 2.79 11.19
C ILE A 270 -2.47 2.17 11.71
N LYS A 271 -3.59 2.89 11.60
CA LYS A 271 -4.92 2.30 11.77
C LYS A 271 -5.36 1.74 10.42
N VAL A 272 -5.91 0.54 10.44
CA VAL A 272 -6.55 -0.09 9.28
C VAL A 272 -7.99 -0.42 9.66
N GLU A 273 -8.94 0.08 8.91
CA GLU A 273 -10.36 -0.25 9.06
C GLU A 273 -10.78 -1.14 7.88
N LEU A 274 -11.43 -2.27 8.17
CA LEU A 274 -11.77 -3.29 7.18
C LEU A 274 -13.23 -3.70 7.35
N VAL A 275 -14.01 -3.71 6.27
CA VAL A 275 -15.41 -4.11 6.30
C VAL A 275 -15.61 -5.34 5.41
N LEU A 276 -16.04 -6.46 6.00
CA LEU A 276 -16.34 -7.72 5.31
C LEU A 276 -17.86 -7.96 5.28
N ARG A 277 -18.40 -8.55 4.21
CA ARG A 277 -19.79 -9.07 4.19
C ARG A 277 -19.89 -10.30 5.11
N LEU A 278 -20.94 -10.38 5.93
CA LEU A 278 -21.15 -11.43 6.94
C LEU A 278 -21.61 -12.78 6.36
N THR A 279 -22.11 -12.79 5.13
CA THR A 279 -22.80 -13.93 4.51
C THR A 279 -22.46 -13.98 3.01
N ASN A 280 -22.50 -15.15 2.38
CA ASN A 280 -22.35 -15.26 0.91
C ASN A 280 -23.63 -14.96 0.12
N ASP A 281 -24.74 -14.63 0.81
CA ASP A 281 -25.98 -14.14 0.21
C ASP A 281 -25.75 -12.76 -0.46
N SER A 282 -26.09 -12.64 -1.75
CA SER A 282 -25.91 -11.42 -2.55
C SER A 282 -26.77 -10.25 -2.07
N ASP A 283 -27.94 -10.57 -1.53
CA ASP A 283 -28.99 -9.62 -1.18
C ASP A 283 -28.84 -9.16 0.28
N SER A 284 -27.94 -9.82 1.02
CA SER A 284 -27.52 -9.45 2.36
C SER A 284 -26.47 -8.33 2.34
N ASP A 285 -26.88 -7.15 2.79
CA ASP A 285 -25.99 -6.02 3.08
C ASP A 285 -25.35 -6.09 4.48
N ALA A 286 -25.50 -7.23 5.19
CA ALA A 286 -24.95 -7.43 6.51
C ALA A 286 -23.41 -7.47 6.46
N THR A 287 -22.75 -6.65 7.28
CA THR A 287 -21.30 -6.50 7.32
C THR A 287 -20.74 -6.46 8.73
N ARG A 288 -19.49 -6.86 8.89
CA ARG A 288 -18.70 -6.68 10.12
C ARG A 288 -17.54 -5.72 9.84
N THR A 289 -17.31 -4.78 10.74
CA THR A 289 -16.14 -3.88 10.70
C THR A 289 -15.09 -4.38 11.70
N TYR A 290 -13.85 -4.46 11.24
CA TYR A 290 -12.66 -4.73 12.03
C TYR A 290 -11.77 -3.49 12.04
N THR A 291 -11.09 -3.21 13.15
CA THR A 291 -10.19 -2.06 13.27
C THR A 291 -8.89 -2.50 13.93
N PHE A 292 -7.81 -2.44 13.16
CA PHE A 292 -6.47 -2.83 13.60
C PHE A 292 -5.62 -1.58 13.83
N TYR A 293 -4.74 -1.65 14.84
CA TYR A 293 -3.74 -0.62 15.10
C TYR A 293 -2.35 -1.26 15.11
N TYR A 294 -1.51 -0.89 14.14
CA TYR A 294 -0.14 -1.39 14.01
C TYR A 294 0.84 -0.31 14.46
N HIS A 295 1.66 -0.60 15.46
CA HIS A 295 2.77 0.26 15.87
C HIS A 295 4.01 -0.02 15.01
N ILE A 296 4.67 1.03 14.56
CA ILE A 296 5.81 0.97 13.66
C ILE A 296 7.11 1.26 14.42
N TYR A 297 8.00 0.28 14.48
CA TYR A 297 9.27 0.36 15.21
C TYR A 297 10.41 0.93 14.35
N ALA A 298 10.14 2.03 13.64
CA ALA A 298 11.15 2.72 12.85
C ALA A 298 12.09 3.55 13.74
N TYR A 299 13.40 3.29 13.67
CA TYR A 299 14.41 4.03 14.43
C TYR A 299 14.55 5.51 14.02
N GLU A 300 14.02 5.88 12.86
CA GLU A 300 13.76 7.25 12.41
C GLU A 300 12.36 7.26 11.73
N SER A 301 11.38 7.98 12.30
CA SER A 301 9.91 7.82 12.08
C SER A 301 9.28 8.77 11.04
N GLY A 302 7.93 8.85 10.87
CA GLY A 302 7.04 9.80 10.13
C GLY A 302 6.40 9.68 8.67
N VAL A 303 6.67 10.59 7.69
CA VAL A 303 5.84 10.87 6.46
C VAL A 303 5.68 9.75 5.41
N VAL A 304 4.45 9.23 5.33
CA VAL A 304 3.90 8.58 4.12
C VAL A 304 3.61 9.59 3.01
N VAL A 305 4.10 9.32 1.79
CA VAL A 305 3.60 10.01 0.59
C VAL A 305 2.23 9.43 0.21
N GLN A 306 1.18 10.19 0.49
CA GLN A 306 -0.12 10.02 -0.18
C GLN A 306 -0.12 10.90 -1.44
N PRO A 307 -0.25 10.35 -2.66
CA PRO A 307 -0.49 11.15 -3.84
C PRO A 307 -1.91 11.72 -3.80
N GLU A 308 -2.11 12.93 -4.33
CA GLU A 308 -3.48 13.45 -4.56
C GLU A 308 -4.28 12.43 -5.39
N PRO A 309 -5.56 12.18 -5.07
CA PRO A 309 -6.42 11.36 -5.94
C PRO A 309 -6.48 11.99 -7.33
N PRO A 310 -6.47 11.19 -8.42
CA PRO A 310 -6.38 11.72 -9.78
C PRO A 310 -7.56 12.66 -10.04
N LYS A 311 -7.24 13.94 -10.28
CA LYS A 311 -8.24 14.98 -10.56
C LYS A 311 -9.09 14.54 -11.76
N PRO A 312 -10.44 14.61 -11.67
CA PRO A 312 -11.30 14.26 -12.79
C PRO A 312 -10.87 15.01 -14.07
N PRO A 313 -10.94 14.36 -15.25
CA PRO A 313 -10.51 15.00 -16.49
C PRO A 313 -11.29 16.30 -16.70
N GLU A 314 -10.59 17.40 -16.94
CA GLU A 314 -11.24 18.68 -17.23
C GLU A 314 -12.24 18.51 -18.39
N PRO A 315 -13.48 19.01 -18.27
CA PRO A 315 -14.41 18.97 -19.38
C PRO A 315 -13.82 19.71 -20.58
N PRO A 316 -13.96 19.18 -21.81
CA PRO A 316 -13.26 19.70 -22.98
C PRO A 316 -13.62 21.17 -23.21
N LYS A 317 -12.61 22.05 -23.09
CA LYS A 317 -12.77 23.50 -23.25
C LYS A 317 -13.37 23.79 -24.64
N PRO A 318 -14.46 24.58 -24.73
CA PRO A 318 -15.17 24.78 -25.99
C PRO A 318 -14.24 25.40 -27.05
N PRO A 319 -14.37 25.00 -28.33
CA PRO A 319 -13.46 25.46 -29.37
C PRO A 319 -13.51 26.98 -29.52
N LYS A 320 -12.33 27.61 -29.50
CA LYS A 320 -12.19 29.05 -29.75
C LYS A 320 -12.74 29.37 -31.15
N PRO A 321 -13.64 30.36 -31.31
CA PRO A 321 -14.12 30.75 -32.63
C PRO A 321 -12.95 31.26 -33.49
N PRO A 322 -12.89 30.91 -34.79
CA PRO A 322 -11.82 31.35 -35.67
C PRO A 322 -11.88 32.87 -35.89
N GLY A 323 -10.76 33.56 -35.67
CA GLY A 323 -10.64 35.00 -35.89
C GLY A 323 -10.79 35.37 -37.37
N GLY A 324 -11.65 36.33 -37.68
CA GLY A 324 -11.92 36.76 -39.06
C GLY A 324 -10.73 37.45 -39.74
N ALA A 325 -10.58 37.22 -41.05
CA ALA A 325 -9.46 37.72 -41.83
C ALA A 325 -9.72 39.07 -42.53
N LYS A 326 -8.64 39.85 -42.70
CA LYS A 326 -8.42 40.94 -43.68
C LYS A 326 -6.93 40.82 -44.07
N GLY A 327 -6.52 40.49 -45.30
CA GLY A 327 -6.50 41.35 -46.50
C GLY A 327 -5.57 42.56 -46.28
N GLY A 328 -4.44 42.82 -46.96
CA GLY A 328 -3.84 42.34 -48.24
C GLY A 328 -3.47 43.56 -49.14
N PRO A 329 -2.75 43.46 -50.29
CA PRO A 329 -1.82 42.43 -50.79
C PRO A 329 -0.37 42.98 -51.14
N PRO A 330 0.19 43.05 -52.38
CA PRO A 330 1.41 42.27 -52.72
C PRO A 330 2.58 42.98 -53.46
N LYS A 331 3.72 42.27 -53.62
CA LYS A 331 4.78 42.41 -54.67
C LYS A 331 5.83 41.27 -54.57
N LEU A 332 6.75 41.03 -55.52
CA LEU A 332 6.63 40.51 -56.91
C LEU A 332 8.07 40.18 -57.45
N GLN A 333 8.21 39.25 -58.40
CA GLN A 333 9.48 38.86 -59.12
C GLN A 333 10.54 38.13 -58.25
N GLY A 334 11.40 37.20 -58.71
CA GLY A 334 11.71 36.59 -60.04
C GLY A 334 13.22 36.67 -60.39
N PRO A 335 13.85 35.83 -61.27
CA PRO A 335 13.36 34.67 -62.04
C PRO A 335 14.34 33.42 -62.18
N ASP A 336 13.85 32.39 -62.90
CA ASP A 336 14.48 31.27 -63.68
C ASP A 336 15.99 30.88 -63.68
N LYS A 337 16.25 29.55 -63.55
CA LYS A 337 16.76 28.58 -64.61
C LYS A 337 17.02 27.17 -63.99
N ARG A 338 16.45 26.04 -64.46
CA ARG A 338 16.84 25.15 -65.61
C ARG A 338 18.33 24.73 -65.60
N ARG A 339 18.78 23.47 -65.68
CA ARG A 339 18.24 22.09 -65.94
C ARG A 339 18.80 21.11 -64.85
N GLY A 340 18.41 19.84 -64.70
CA GLY A 340 17.41 19.01 -65.40
C GLY A 340 18.01 17.84 -66.23
N GLY A 341 17.94 16.59 -65.74
CA GLY A 341 18.42 15.34 -66.39
C GLY A 341 17.87 14.07 -65.70
N ALA A 342 17.86 12.88 -66.35
CA ALA A 342 17.16 11.66 -65.85
C ALA A 342 17.72 10.30 -66.38
N ALA A 343 17.86 9.26 -65.52
CA ALA A 343 18.02 7.80 -65.83
C ALA A 343 18.00 6.95 -64.52
N THR A 344 16.99 6.12 -64.19
CA THR A 344 16.76 4.67 -64.53
C THR A 344 17.76 3.64 -63.96
N GLY A 345 17.27 2.65 -63.18
CA GLY A 345 18.03 1.49 -62.62
C GLY A 345 18.09 0.28 -63.58
N PRO A 346 18.13 -1.02 -63.14
CA PRO A 346 17.90 -1.63 -61.80
C PRO A 346 19.03 -2.67 -61.44
N PRO A 347 18.82 -3.90 -60.88
CA PRO A 347 18.14 -4.38 -59.66
C PRO A 347 19.06 -5.09 -58.60
N ARG A 348 18.41 -5.64 -57.55
CA ARG A 348 18.80 -6.64 -56.50
C ARG A 348 19.73 -7.82 -56.94
N PRO A 349 20.43 -8.58 -56.03
CA PRO A 349 19.77 -9.44 -55.01
C PRO A 349 20.58 -9.64 -53.66
N PRO A 350 20.64 -10.79 -52.90
CA PRO A 350 20.53 -10.74 -51.42
C PRO A 350 21.59 -11.51 -50.58
N THR A 351 21.56 -11.35 -49.24
CA THR A 351 21.89 -12.33 -48.16
C THR A 351 21.97 -11.58 -46.81
N GLY A 352 21.89 -12.21 -45.62
CA GLY A 352 21.71 -13.63 -45.29
C GLY A 352 21.28 -13.82 -43.82
N LYS A 353 20.96 -15.06 -43.41
CA LYS A 353 20.55 -15.40 -42.03
C LYS A 353 21.77 -15.61 -41.12
N GLY A 354 21.73 -15.11 -39.89
CA GLY A 354 22.65 -15.46 -38.81
C GLY A 354 21.91 -16.07 -37.62
N ARG A 355 22.22 -17.31 -37.24
CA ARG A 355 21.66 -18.01 -36.06
C ARG A 355 22.72 -18.95 -35.47
N ARG A 356 23.16 -18.65 -34.24
CA ARG A 356 23.93 -19.47 -33.28
C ARG A 356 24.26 -18.57 -32.07
N VAL A 357 24.45 -19.09 -30.86
CA VAL A 357 24.28 -20.49 -30.39
C VAL A 357 23.01 -20.56 -29.57
#